data_AF-A0A930EXA1-F1
#
_entry.id   AF-A0A930EXA1-F1
#
_cell.length_a   1.000
_cell.length_b   1.000
_cell.length_c   1.000
_cell.angle_alpha   90.00
_cell.angle_beta   90.00
_cell.angle_gamma   90.00
#
_symmetry.space_group_name_H-M   'P 1'
#
loop_
_entity.id
_entity.type
_entity.pdbx_description
1 polymer ?
#
loop_
_entity_poly.entity_id
_entity_poly.type
_entity_poly.pdbx_seq_one_letter_code
_entity_poly.pdbx_strand_id
1 'polypeptide(L)'
;MIVSKFGGSSVASKEQFEKVKRIVDANTNRKFIVVSACGKENRDDYKVTDLLYLLHAHINYGVSYETIFNLVKEKYQRICDSLGLRIDLEKEFASVKEMLDAHAPVDYIVSRGEYLTARCMAEYLGAEFLDAKDVIAFKYNGDFDFDKIKQNLNKVMDMDKKYVIPGFYGALPNGQIKVMSRGGSDITGSILANIVDAEVYENWTDVSGILVSDPRIIDNPQQIPV
;
A
#
# COMPACT_ATOMS: atom_id res chain seq x y z
N MET A 1 -15.61 -12.52 -7.91
CA MET A 1 -14.70 -11.33 -7.89
C MET A 1 -13.53 -11.63 -6.97
N ILE A 2 -12.31 -11.20 -7.30
CA ILE A 2 -11.11 -11.47 -6.52
C ILE A 2 -10.51 -10.15 -6.01
N VAL A 3 -10.13 -10.15 -4.73
CA VAL A 3 -9.29 -9.13 -4.10
C VAL A 3 -7.88 -9.70 -3.95
N SER A 4 -6.87 -8.98 -4.42
CA SER A 4 -5.47 -9.40 -4.35
C SER A 4 -4.66 -8.36 -3.59
N LYS A 5 -3.98 -8.77 -2.52
CA LYS A 5 -3.06 -7.91 -1.76
C LYS A 5 -1.62 -8.29 -2.07
N PHE A 6 -0.77 -7.31 -2.31
CA PHE A 6 0.67 -7.48 -2.54
C PHE A 6 1.46 -6.80 -1.44
N GLY A 7 2.33 -7.57 -0.76
CA GLY A 7 3.22 -7.06 0.27
C GLY A 7 4.35 -6.18 -0.28
N GLY A 8 5.08 -5.51 0.61
CA GLY A 8 6.14 -4.57 0.22
C GLY A 8 7.27 -5.18 -0.61
N SER A 9 7.65 -6.44 -0.37
CA SER A 9 8.63 -7.15 -1.19
C SER A 9 8.14 -7.41 -2.62
N SER A 10 6.83 -7.59 -2.80
CA SER A 10 6.17 -7.78 -4.10
C SER A 10 6.03 -6.47 -4.90
N VAL A 11 6.39 -5.33 -4.34
CA VAL A 11 6.35 -4.00 -4.99
C VAL A 11 7.65 -3.23 -4.75
N ALA A 12 8.78 -3.93 -4.62
CA ALA A 12 10.06 -3.30 -4.27
C ALA A 12 10.87 -2.78 -5.48
N SER A 13 10.65 -3.35 -6.68
CA SER A 13 11.43 -3.04 -7.88
C SER A 13 10.59 -3.18 -9.16
N LYS A 14 11.16 -2.78 -10.30
CA LYS A 14 10.57 -2.98 -11.63
C LYS A 14 10.12 -4.42 -11.87
N GLU A 15 11.00 -5.37 -11.60
CA GLU A 15 10.77 -6.81 -11.86
C GLU A 15 9.61 -7.33 -11.01
N GLN A 16 9.44 -6.77 -9.81
CA GLN A 16 8.32 -7.10 -8.92
C GLN A 16 7.02 -6.50 -9.43
N PHE A 17 7.02 -5.24 -9.89
CA PHE A 17 5.86 -4.65 -10.57
C PHE A 17 5.44 -5.47 -11.81
N GLU A 18 6.39 -5.89 -12.64
CA GLU A 18 6.13 -6.76 -13.79
C GLU A 18 5.50 -8.11 -13.37
N LYS A 19 5.96 -8.71 -12.28
CA LYS A 19 5.34 -9.93 -11.71
C LYS A 19 3.91 -9.66 -11.26
N VAL A 20 3.67 -8.57 -10.53
CA VAL A 20 2.32 -8.17 -10.10
C VAL A 20 1.41 -8.00 -11.31
N LYS A 21 1.86 -7.31 -12.36
CA LYS A 21 1.08 -7.14 -13.59
C LYS A 21 0.75 -8.47 -14.25
N ARG A 22 1.72 -9.38 -14.39
CA ARG A 22 1.46 -10.73 -14.92
C ARG A 22 0.43 -11.49 -14.09
N ILE A 23 0.53 -11.43 -12.76
CA ILE A 23 -0.44 -12.06 -11.86
C ILE A 23 -1.83 -11.43 -12.06
N VAL A 24 -1.94 -10.11 -12.00
CA VAL A 24 -3.22 -9.41 -12.13
C VAL A 24 -3.86 -9.70 -13.49
N ASP A 25 -3.09 -9.64 -14.58
CA ASP A 25 -3.62 -9.83 -15.95
C ASP A 25 -3.92 -11.31 -16.27
N ALA A 26 -3.37 -12.26 -15.52
CA ALA A 26 -3.69 -13.69 -15.67
C ALA A 26 -5.12 -14.05 -15.26
N ASN A 27 -5.83 -13.20 -14.52
CA ASN A 27 -7.24 -13.40 -14.20
C ASN A 27 -7.97 -12.06 -14.13
N THR A 28 -8.87 -11.83 -15.10
CA THR A 28 -9.65 -10.59 -15.20
C THR A 28 -10.60 -10.35 -14.03
N ASN A 29 -10.89 -11.36 -13.21
CA ASN A 29 -11.68 -11.22 -11.98
C ASN A 29 -10.91 -10.56 -10.83
N ARG A 30 -9.58 -10.35 -10.95
CA ARG A 30 -8.77 -9.56 -10.00
C ARG A 30 -9.08 -8.08 -10.18
N LYS A 31 -10.10 -7.62 -9.46
CA LYS A 31 -10.71 -6.29 -9.63
C LYS A 31 -10.22 -5.29 -8.58
N PHE A 32 -9.86 -5.77 -7.39
CA PHE A 32 -9.35 -4.93 -6.30
C PHE A 32 -7.92 -5.35 -5.95
N ILE A 33 -6.99 -4.43 -6.14
CA ILE A 33 -5.57 -4.63 -5.88
C ILE A 33 -5.16 -3.74 -4.71
N VAL A 34 -4.72 -4.35 -3.61
CA VAL A 34 -4.20 -3.64 -2.45
C VAL A 34 -2.69 -3.75 -2.45
N VAL A 35 -1.99 -2.63 -2.30
CA VAL A 35 -0.52 -2.64 -2.27
C VAL A 35 0.01 -2.00 -1.00
N SER A 36 1.08 -2.59 -0.46
CA SER A 36 1.89 -1.96 0.58
C SER A 36 2.79 -0.86 0.02
N ALA A 37 3.50 -0.14 0.90
CA ALA A 37 4.64 0.69 0.49
C ALA A 37 5.76 -0.17 -0.12
N CYS A 38 6.55 0.44 -1.02
CA CYS A 38 7.75 -0.17 -1.58
C CYS A 38 8.68 -0.71 -0.47
N GLY A 39 8.90 -2.02 -0.50
CA GLY A 39 9.80 -2.73 0.40
C GLY A 39 11.26 -2.56 0.02
N LYS A 40 12.11 -3.43 0.56
CA LYS A 40 13.53 -3.49 0.20
C LYS A 40 13.71 -4.34 -1.06
N GLU A 41 14.46 -3.84 -2.02
CA GLU A 41 14.85 -4.59 -3.22
C GLU A 41 15.93 -5.63 -2.91
N ASN A 42 16.87 -5.28 -2.03
CA ASN A 42 17.94 -6.14 -1.56
C ASN A 42 18.25 -5.87 -0.07
N ARG A 43 19.24 -6.57 0.51
CA ARG A 43 19.53 -6.48 1.95
C ARG A 43 20.03 -5.09 2.39
N ASP A 44 20.71 -4.39 1.51
CA ASP A 44 21.33 -3.08 1.76
C ASP A 44 20.38 -1.92 1.44
N ASP A 45 19.19 -2.22 0.89
CA ASP A 45 18.15 -1.25 0.62
C ASP A 45 17.30 -0.94 1.86
N TYR A 46 16.57 0.17 1.78
CA TYR A 46 15.76 0.72 2.86
C TYR A 46 14.28 0.49 2.58
N LYS A 47 13.52 0.26 3.66
CA LYS A 47 12.06 0.21 3.59
C LYS A 47 11.52 1.64 3.63
N VAL A 48 10.68 2.00 2.66
CA VAL A 48 10.18 3.39 2.54
C VAL A 48 9.44 3.83 3.80
N THR A 49 8.61 2.96 4.38
CA THR A 49 7.87 3.25 5.63
C THR A 49 8.81 3.66 6.77
N ASP A 50 9.95 3.00 6.91
CA ASP A 50 10.90 3.26 7.99
C ASP A 50 11.59 4.61 7.78
N LEU A 51 11.93 4.94 6.53
CA LEU A 51 12.44 6.27 6.16
C LEU A 51 11.42 7.37 6.49
N LEU A 52 10.12 7.14 6.23
CA LEU A 52 9.07 8.12 6.52
C LEU A 52 8.87 8.35 8.03
N TYR A 53 8.99 7.30 8.85
CA TYR A 53 9.02 7.45 10.31
C TYR A 53 10.26 8.21 10.79
N LEU A 54 11.42 7.91 10.23
CA LEU A 54 12.68 8.61 10.55
C LEU A 54 12.61 10.09 10.14
N LEU A 55 12.01 10.38 8.98
CA LEU A 55 11.75 11.72 8.49
C LEU A 55 10.90 12.52 9.49
N HIS A 56 9.80 11.95 9.97
CA HIS A 56 8.97 12.59 11.00
C HIS A 56 9.74 12.81 12.32
N ALA A 57 10.60 11.86 12.72
CA ALA A 57 11.45 12.04 13.89
C ALA A 57 12.40 13.24 13.72
N HIS A 58 13.02 13.41 12.54
CA HIS A 58 13.88 14.55 12.24
C HIS A 58 13.14 15.88 12.40
N ILE A 59 11.91 15.99 11.87
CA ILE A 59 11.05 17.17 12.03
C ILE A 59 10.83 17.48 13.51
N ASN A 60 10.44 16.49 14.32
CA ASN A 60 10.15 16.68 15.74
C ASN A 60 11.36 17.12 16.57
N TYR A 61 12.57 16.75 16.17
CA TYR A 61 13.80 17.13 16.85
C TYR A 61 14.49 18.36 16.22
N GLY A 62 13.86 19.01 15.23
CA GLY A 62 14.44 20.17 14.54
C GLY A 62 15.69 19.84 13.73
N VAL A 63 15.85 18.58 13.32
CA VAL A 63 16.96 18.11 12.48
C VAL A 63 16.52 18.16 11.02
N SER A 64 17.45 18.49 10.11
CA SER A 64 17.16 18.48 8.68
C SER A 64 16.69 17.10 8.21
N TYR A 65 15.57 17.07 7.49
CA TYR A 65 14.96 15.86 6.93
C TYR A 65 15.27 15.66 5.44
N GLU A 66 15.96 16.62 4.80
CA GLU A 66 16.15 16.70 3.34
C GLU A 66 16.80 15.45 2.74
N THR A 67 17.84 14.91 3.39
CA THR A 67 18.52 13.70 2.91
C THR A 67 17.56 12.51 2.86
N ILE A 68 16.71 12.34 3.88
CA ILE A 68 15.76 11.22 3.95
C ILE A 68 14.65 11.42 2.93
N PHE A 69 14.15 12.64 2.79
CA PHE A 69 13.15 13.00 1.79
C PHE A 69 13.64 12.70 0.36
N ASN A 70 14.89 13.07 0.05
CA ASN A 70 15.50 12.79 -1.24
C ASN A 70 15.68 11.29 -1.49
N LEU A 71 16.05 10.48 -0.49
CA LEU A 71 16.12 9.02 -0.65
C LEU A 71 14.77 8.41 -1.02
N VAL A 72 13.68 8.87 -0.38
CA VAL A 72 12.32 8.42 -0.73
C VAL A 72 11.95 8.86 -2.15
N LYS A 73 12.23 10.12 -2.51
CA LYS A 73 11.98 10.67 -3.84
C LYS A 73 12.72 9.90 -4.94
N GLU A 74 14.01 9.67 -4.78
CA GLU A 74 14.85 8.92 -5.72
C GLU A 74 14.37 7.48 -5.89
N LYS A 75 13.85 6.84 -4.84
CA LYS A 75 13.28 5.49 -4.95
C LYS A 75 12.07 5.45 -5.87
N TYR A 76 11.11 6.35 -5.71
CA TYR A 76 9.94 6.41 -6.60
C TYR A 76 10.30 6.90 -8.00
N GLN A 77 11.23 7.84 -8.13
CA GLN A 77 11.71 8.29 -9.44
C GLN A 77 12.29 7.13 -10.24
N ARG A 78 13.16 6.31 -9.63
CA ARG A 78 13.71 5.12 -10.28
C ARG A 78 12.63 4.13 -10.72
N ILE A 79 11.60 3.90 -9.89
CA ILE A 79 10.47 3.04 -10.24
C ILE A 79 9.74 3.60 -11.47
N CYS A 80 9.34 4.87 -11.44
CA CYS A 80 8.65 5.52 -12.54
C CYS A 80 9.46 5.49 -13.84
N ASP A 81 10.74 5.86 -13.79
CA ASP A 81 11.63 5.88 -14.96
C ASP A 81 11.79 4.47 -15.55
N SER A 82 12.03 3.47 -14.69
CA SER A 82 12.28 2.10 -15.12
C SER A 82 11.06 1.42 -15.77
N LEU A 83 9.85 1.83 -15.36
CA LEU A 83 8.56 1.35 -15.86
C LEU A 83 7.96 2.24 -16.95
N GLY A 84 8.55 3.42 -17.21
CA GLY A 84 8.05 4.40 -18.18
C GLY A 84 6.74 5.08 -17.77
N LEU A 85 6.53 5.28 -16.46
CA LEU A 85 5.34 5.93 -15.92
C LEU A 85 5.39 7.46 -16.14
N ARG A 86 4.23 8.08 -16.25
CA ARG A 86 4.01 9.51 -16.53
C ARG A 86 3.43 10.27 -15.33
N ILE A 87 3.56 9.71 -14.13
CA ILE A 87 3.17 10.37 -12.88
C ILE A 87 4.00 11.63 -12.70
N ASP A 88 3.33 12.74 -12.40
CA ASP A 88 3.97 13.98 -12.00
C ASP A 88 4.47 13.88 -10.54
N LEU A 89 5.57 13.13 -10.36
CA LEU A 89 6.18 12.93 -9.05
C LEU A 89 6.65 14.24 -8.42
N GLU A 90 7.09 15.22 -9.22
CA GLU A 90 7.49 16.52 -8.70
C GLU A 90 6.33 17.22 -8.00
N LYS A 91 5.14 17.22 -8.61
CA LYS A 91 3.93 17.74 -7.96
C LYS A 91 3.56 16.96 -6.70
N GLU A 92 3.60 15.63 -6.75
CA GLU A 92 3.29 14.79 -5.59
C GLU A 92 4.23 15.09 -4.41
N PHE A 93 5.55 15.13 -4.66
CA PHE A 93 6.55 15.44 -3.64
C PHE A 93 6.51 16.89 -3.18
N ALA A 94 6.15 17.85 -4.03
CA ALA A 94 5.92 19.23 -3.62
C ALA A 94 4.77 19.32 -2.60
N SER A 95 3.63 18.66 -2.87
CA SER A 95 2.52 18.61 -1.93
C SER A 95 2.88 17.87 -0.63
N VAL A 96 3.70 16.82 -0.69
CA VAL A 96 4.22 16.17 0.53
C VAL A 96 5.10 17.16 1.31
N LYS A 97 6.01 17.87 0.66
CA LYS A 97 6.92 18.83 1.30
C LYS A 97 6.15 19.96 1.99
N GLU A 98 5.14 20.54 1.34
CA GLU A 98 4.26 21.54 1.96
C GLU A 98 3.61 21.04 3.25
N MET A 99 3.15 19.78 3.25
CA MET A 99 2.56 19.16 4.44
C MET A 99 3.60 18.88 5.53
N LEU A 100 4.83 18.52 5.16
CA LEU A 100 5.93 18.36 6.11
C LEU A 100 6.29 19.69 6.79
N ASP A 101 6.39 20.77 6.01
CA ASP A 101 6.68 22.12 6.53
C ASP A 101 5.54 22.64 7.43
N ALA A 102 4.30 22.23 7.15
CA ALA A 102 3.14 22.45 7.99
C ALA A 102 3.06 21.49 9.21
N HIS A 103 4.11 20.72 9.50
CA HIS A 103 4.19 19.80 10.64
C HIS A 103 3.07 18.75 10.64
N ALA A 104 2.82 18.14 9.47
CA ALA A 104 1.79 17.12 9.32
C ALA A 104 1.95 15.97 10.34
N PRO A 105 0.82 15.38 10.81
CA PRO A 105 0.87 14.23 11.70
C PRO A 105 1.63 13.04 11.10
N VAL A 106 2.28 12.23 11.95
CA VAL A 106 2.99 11.02 11.54
C VAL A 106 2.16 10.09 10.65
N ASP A 107 0.87 9.97 10.95
CA ASP A 107 -0.07 9.14 10.19
C ASP A 107 -0.16 9.59 8.72
N TYR A 108 -0.18 10.90 8.47
CA TYR A 108 -0.13 11.45 7.11
C TYR A 108 1.21 11.10 6.45
N ILE A 109 2.33 11.41 7.11
CA ILE A 109 3.68 11.26 6.54
C ILE A 109 3.93 9.81 6.12
N VAL A 110 3.65 8.87 7.02
CA VAL A 110 3.92 7.44 6.78
C VAL A 110 2.97 6.85 5.75
N SER A 111 1.72 7.32 5.67
CA SER A 111 0.77 6.90 4.64
C SER A 111 1.27 7.13 3.21
N ARG A 112 2.15 8.13 3.01
CA ARG A 112 2.64 8.53 1.69
C ARG A 112 3.39 7.40 0.98
N GLY A 113 4.01 6.48 1.71
CA GLY A 113 4.67 5.32 1.11
C GLY A 113 3.68 4.45 0.33
N GLU A 114 2.55 4.09 0.94
CA GLU A 114 1.57 3.25 0.26
C GLU A 114 0.78 4.03 -0.80
N TYR A 115 0.49 5.30 -0.52
CA TYR A 115 -0.14 6.21 -1.47
C TYR A 115 0.64 6.26 -2.79
N LEU A 116 1.94 6.58 -2.73
CA LEU A 116 2.78 6.70 -3.93
C LEU A 116 2.96 5.36 -4.64
N THR A 117 3.10 4.27 -3.89
CA THR A 117 3.21 2.92 -4.48
C THR A 117 1.92 2.55 -5.23
N ALA A 118 0.76 2.83 -4.65
CA ALA A 118 -0.53 2.60 -5.28
C ALA A 118 -0.77 3.49 -6.51
N ARG A 119 -0.32 4.76 -6.48
CA ARG A 119 -0.36 5.64 -7.66
C ARG A 119 0.46 5.05 -8.82
N CYS A 120 1.70 4.63 -8.54
CA CYS A 120 2.58 3.97 -9.51
C CYS A 120 1.94 2.70 -10.08
N MET A 121 1.42 1.84 -9.21
CA MET A 121 0.82 0.57 -9.60
C MET A 121 -0.48 0.78 -10.39
N ALA A 122 -1.30 1.76 -10.03
CA ALA A 122 -2.53 2.10 -10.76
C ALA A 122 -2.24 2.45 -12.21
N GLU A 123 -1.29 3.36 -12.44
CA GLU A 123 -0.90 3.72 -13.81
C GLU A 123 -0.32 2.51 -14.56
N TYR A 124 0.57 1.75 -13.92
CA TYR A 124 1.21 0.60 -14.55
C TYR A 124 0.22 -0.51 -14.96
N LEU A 125 -0.82 -0.72 -14.16
CA LEU A 125 -1.87 -1.71 -14.43
C LEU A 125 -2.97 -1.18 -15.39
N GLY A 126 -2.98 0.13 -15.68
CA GLY A 126 -4.12 0.77 -16.36
C GLY A 126 -5.40 0.68 -15.53
N ALA A 127 -5.28 0.81 -14.20
CA ALA A 127 -6.36 0.68 -13.23
C ALA A 127 -6.68 2.05 -12.60
N GLU A 128 -7.90 2.17 -12.05
CA GLU A 128 -8.31 3.35 -11.30
C GLU A 128 -7.60 3.38 -9.94
N PHE A 129 -6.99 4.51 -9.61
CA PHE A 129 -6.46 4.75 -8.28
C PHE A 129 -7.59 5.19 -7.34
N LEU A 130 -7.78 4.49 -6.22
CA LEU A 130 -8.63 4.95 -5.12
C LEU A 130 -7.78 5.23 -3.89
N ASP A 131 -7.77 6.47 -3.42
CA ASP A 131 -7.09 6.82 -2.18
C ASP A 131 -7.80 6.14 -1.00
N ALA A 132 -7.05 5.46 -0.15
CA ALA A 132 -7.59 4.73 0.98
C ALA A 132 -8.32 5.65 1.97
N LYS A 133 -7.97 6.95 2.05
CA LYS A 133 -8.69 7.92 2.89
C LYS A 133 -10.17 8.09 2.47
N ASP A 134 -10.47 7.88 1.19
CA ASP A 134 -11.80 8.09 0.62
C ASP A 134 -12.65 6.81 0.68
N VAL A 135 -12.02 5.66 0.98
CA VAL A 135 -12.66 4.34 1.04
C VAL A 135 -12.69 3.81 2.47
N ILE A 136 -11.53 3.70 3.11
CA ILE A 136 -11.36 3.12 4.46
C ILE A 136 -11.70 4.17 5.52
N ALA A 137 -12.64 3.85 6.39
CA ALA A 137 -13.16 4.74 7.42
C ALA A 137 -12.98 4.16 8.82
N PHE A 138 -12.49 5.00 9.72
CA PHE A 138 -12.36 4.72 11.14
C PHE A 138 -13.42 5.46 11.93
N LYS A 139 -13.80 4.89 13.08
CA LYS A 139 -14.48 5.58 14.17
C LYS A 139 -13.44 6.26 15.06
N TYR A 140 -13.87 7.22 15.89
CA TYR A 140 -12.95 7.93 16.80
C TYR A 140 -12.29 7.02 17.85
N ASN A 141 -12.91 5.87 18.17
CA ASN A 141 -12.33 4.88 19.07
C ASN A 141 -11.25 3.99 18.40
N GLY A 142 -10.99 4.17 17.10
CA GLY A 142 -10.00 3.42 16.34
C GLY A 142 -10.54 2.18 15.62
N ASP A 143 -11.80 1.81 15.82
CA ASP A 143 -12.43 0.70 15.10
C ASP A 143 -12.76 1.09 13.64
N PHE A 144 -12.90 0.09 12.77
CA PHE A 144 -13.39 0.31 11.42
C PHE A 144 -14.90 0.56 11.40
N ASP A 145 -15.32 1.51 10.56
CA ASP A 145 -16.72 1.80 10.28
C ASP A 145 -17.15 1.08 9.00
N PHE A 146 -17.49 -0.21 9.10
CA PHE A 146 -17.84 -1.05 7.95
C PHE A 146 -19.02 -0.51 7.12
N ASP A 147 -20.02 0.09 7.76
CA ASP A 147 -21.15 0.69 7.05
C ASP A 147 -20.69 1.89 6.22
N LYS A 148 -19.83 2.74 6.79
CA LYS A 148 -19.26 3.87 6.06
C LYS A 148 -18.34 3.43 4.93
N ILE A 149 -17.51 2.41 5.13
CA ILE A 149 -16.62 1.87 4.09
C ILE A 149 -17.45 1.32 2.94
N LYS A 150 -18.50 0.54 3.22
CA LYS A 150 -19.42 0.02 2.20
C LYS A 150 -20.10 1.15 1.42
N GLN A 151 -20.58 2.18 2.11
CA GLN A 151 -21.16 3.36 1.46
C GLN A 151 -20.16 4.11 0.58
N ASN A 152 -18.94 4.30 1.05
CA ASN A 152 -17.88 4.98 0.31
C ASN A 152 -17.53 4.20 -0.96
N LEU A 153 -17.32 2.89 -0.83
CA LEU A 153 -16.97 2.02 -1.94
C LEU A 153 -18.08 1.97 -3.00
N ASN A 154 -19.34 1.81 -2.58
CA ASN A 154 -20.49 1.77 -3.51
C ASN A 154 -20.68 3.05 -4.33
N LYS A 155 -20.13 4.20 -3.90
CA LYS A 155 -20.21 5.47 -4.64
C LYS A 155 -19.21 5.55 -5.80
N VAL A 156 -18.11 4.81 -5.72
CA VAL A 156 -16.97 4.91 -6.65
C VAL A 156 -16.73 3.63 -7.42
N MET A 157 -17.24 2.51 -6.93
CA MET A 157 -17.07 1.20 -7.55
C MET A 157 -17.95 1.05 -8.79
N ASP A 158 -17.32 0.52 -9.82
CA ASP A 158 -17.86 0.12 -11.11
C ASP A 158 -17.30 -1.28 -11.39
N MET A 159 -18.20 -2.23 -11.63
CA MET A 159 -17.88 -3.65 -11.79
C MET A 159 -17.02 -3.93 -13.04
N ASP A 160 -17.04 -3.02 -14.02
CA ASP A 160 -16.26 -3.15 -15.24
C ASP A 160 -14.82 -2.67 -15.05
N LYS A 161 -14.55 -1.90 -14.00
CA LYS A 161 -13.24 -1.33 -13.71
C LYS A 161 -12.37 -2.18 -12.79
N LYS A 162 -11.09 -1.83 -12.75
CA LYS A 162 -10.07 -2.40 -11.86
C LYS A 162 -9.54 -1.28 -10.98
N TYR A 163 -9.31 -1.56 -9.72
CA TYR A 163 -8.94 -0.57 -8.71
C TYR A 163 -7.65 -0.94 -8.02
N VAL A 164 -6.80 0.07 -7.77
CA VAL A 164 -5.62 -0.04 -6.91
C VAL A 164 -5.81 0.86 -5.69
N ILE A 165 -5.61 0.29 -4.50
CA ILE A 165 -5.89 0.94 -3.21
C ILE A 165 -4.66 0.81 -2.29
N PRO A 166 -4.22 1.89 -1.64
CA PRO A 166 -3.24 1.82 -0.55
C PRO A 166 -3.77 0.98 0.63
N GLY A 167 -2.93 0.19 1.28
CA GLY A 167 -3.38 -0.77 2.29
C GLY A 167 -3.34 -0.30 3.76
N PHE A 168 -2.54 0.69 4.14
CA PHE A 168 -2.12 0.88 5.53
C PHE A 168 -2.88 1.96 6.30
N TYR A 169 -3.74 2.74 5.62
CA TYR A 169 -4.40 3.88 6.21
C TYR A 169 -5.83 4.06 5.70
N GLY A 170 -6.52 4.98 6.34
CA GLY A 170 -7.87 5.45 5.99
C GLY A 170 -8.11 6.82 6.62
N ALA A 171 -9.37 7.18 6.82
CA ALA A 171 -9.73 8.46 7.41
C ALA A 171 -10.55 8.30 8.70
N LEU A 172 -10.28 9.18 9.67
CA LEU A 172 -11.19 9.45 10.80
C LEU A 172 -12.44 10.20 10.32
N PRO A 173 -13.50 10.31 11.15
CA PRO A 173 -14.73 11.00 10.74
C PRO A 173 -14.54 12.49 10.39
N ASN A 174 -13.46 13.11 10.88
CA ASN A 174 -13.08 14.48 10.55
C ASN A 174 -12.21 14.61 9.28
N GLY A 175 -11.98 13.52 8.55
CA GLY A 175 -11.17 13.48 7.33
C GLY A 175 -9.66 13.39 7.55
N GLN A 176 -9.18 13.38 8.80
CA GLN A 176 -7.75 13.20 9.07
C GLN A 176 -7.32 11.77 8.73
N ILE A 177 -6.15 11.65 8.10
CA ILE A 177 -5.54 10.36 7.82
C ILE A 177 -5.20 9.66 9.13
N LYS A 178 -5.55 8.38 9.21
CA LYS A 178 -5.24 7.49 10.32
C LYS A 178 -4.58 6.22 9.78
N VAL A 179 -3.41 5.87 10.32
CA VAL A 179 -2.77 4.59 10.00
C VAL A 179 -3.28 3.48 10.91
N MET A 180 -3.27 2.25 10.40
CA MET A 180 -3.66 1.07 11.16
C MET A 180 -2.64 0.74 12.24
N SER A 181 -3.13 0.34 13.42
CA SER A 181 -2.26 0.00 14.57
C SER A 181 -1.57 -1.36 14.43
N ARG A 182 -2.18 -2.31 13.69
CA ARG A 182 -1.70 -3.69 13.45
C ARG A 182 -2.18 -4.19 12.09
N GLY A 183 -1.55 -5.26 11.57
CA GLY A 183 -1.99 -6.00 10.37
C GLY A 183 -1.85 -5.26 9.03
N GLY A 184 -1.74 -3.93 9.07
CA GLY A 184 -1.47 -3.07 7.92
C GLY A 184 -2.27 -3.40 6.67
N SER A 185 -1.61 -3.43 5.52
CA SER A 185 -2.24 -3.69 4.21
C SER A 185 -3.05 -4.98 4.11
N ASP A 186 -2.77 -6.01 4.93
CA ASP A 186 -3.54 -7.27 4.94
C ASP A 186 -4.97 -7.08 5.44
N ILE A 187 -5.18 -6.11 6.34
CA ILE A 187 -6.51 -5.76 6.88
C ILE A 187 -7.34 -5.09 5.80
N THR A 188 -6.78 -4.14 5.04
CA THR A 188 -7.50 -3.52 3.92
C THR A 188 -7.95 -4.54 2.89
N GLY A 189 -7.08 -5.49 2.52
CA GLY A 189 -7.46 -6.60 1.63
C GLY A 189 -8.65 -7.39 2.17
N SER A 190 -8.60 -7.77 3.45
CA SER A 190 -9.67 -8.51 4.13
C SER A 190 -11.00 -7.72 4.22
N ILE A 191 -10.93 -6.43 4.55
CA ILE A 191 -12.09 -5.55 4.65
C ILE A 191 -12.78 -5.41 3.28
N LEU A 192 -12.00 -5.13 2.24
CA LEU A 192 -12.53 -4.97 0.89
C LEU A 192 -13.16 -6.29 0.41
N ALA A 193 -12.48 -7.43 0.63
CA ALA A 193 -13.00 -8.75 0.28
C ALA A 193 -14.35 -9.04 0.95
N ASN A 194 -14.51 -8.70 2.23
CA ASN A 194 -15.79 -8.84 2.93
C ASN A 194 -16.87 -7.93 2.32
N ILE A 195 -16.56 -6.65 2.11
CA ILE A 195 -17.55 -5.65 1.66
C ILE A 195 -18.06 -5.93 0.24
N VAL A 196 -17.19 -6.38 -0.65
CA VAL A 196 -17.53 -6.68 -2.05
C VAL A 196 -18.03 -8.11 -2.26
N ASP A 197 -18.18 -8.88 -1.17
CA ASP A 197 -18.53 -10.31 -1.20
C ASP A 197 -17.62 -11.08 -2.18
N ALA A 198 -16.31 -10.90 -2.00
CA ALA A 198 -15.31 -11.50 -2.87
C ALA A 198 -15.33 -13.02 -2.73
N GLU A 199 -15.21 -13.69 -3.87
CA GLU A 199 -15.13 -15.15 -3.93
C GLU A 199 -13.82 -15.65 -3.33
N VAL A 200 -12.74 -14.89 -3.53
CA VAL A 200 -11.40 -15.20 -3.02
C VAL A 200 -10.69 -13.91 -2.61
N TYR A 201 -10.05 -13.97 -1.44
CA TYR A 201 -9.01 -13.03 -1.05
C TYR A 201 -7.63 -13.68 -1.21
N GLU A 202 -6.83 -13.17 -2.14
CA GLU A 202 -5.46 -13.61 -2.37
C GLU A 202 -4.48 -12.69 -1.63
N ASN A 203 -3.66 -13.27 -0.74
CA ASN A 203 -2.55 -12.57 -0.11
C ASN A 203 -1.22 -13.01 -0.73
N TRP A 204 -0.66 -12.19 -1.61
CA TRP A 204 0.58 -12.46 -2.35
C TRP A 204 1.80 -12.07 -1.53
N THR A 205 2.54 -13.09 -1.09
CA THR A 205 3.77 -12.99 -0.29
C THR A 205 4.97 -13.57 -1.04
N ASP A 206 6.15 -13.47 -0.45
CA ASP A 206 7.40 -14.06 -0.96
C ASP A 206 7.62 -15.53 -0.51
N VAL A 207 6.65 -16.13 0.19
CA VAL A 207 6.66 -17.54 0.60
C VAL A 207 5.51 -18.32 -0.04
N SER A 208 5.78 -19.57 -0.40
CA SER A 208 4.79 -20.48 -1.00
C SER A 208 3.92 -21.13 0.09
N GLY A 209 2.86 -20.43 0.47
CA GLY A 209 1.90 -20.91 1.46
C GLY A 209 2.45 -20.95 2.89
N ILE A 210 1.79 -21.71 3.74
CA ILE A 210 2.13 -21.85 5.16
C ILE A 210 2.59 -23.28 5.41
N LEU A 211 3.65 -23.44 6.18
CA LEU A 211 4.18 -24.74 6.59
C LEU A 211 3.60 -25.13 7.96
N VAL A 212 3.40 -26.43 8.21
CA VAL A 212 2.84 -26.96 9.48
C VAL A 212 3.69 -26.62 10.71
N SER A 213 4.97 -26.32 10.50
CA SER A 213 5.92 -25.90 11.54
C SER A 213 7.00 -24.99 10.95
N ASP A 214 7.73 -24.29 11.82
CA ASP A 214 8.82 -23.40 11.41
C ASP A 214 9.97 -24.21 10.78
N PRO A 215 10.32 -23.97 9.50
CA PRO A 215 11.37 -24.71 8.80
C PRO A 215 12.78 -24.45 9.35
N ARG A 216 12.95 -23.46 10.24
CA ARG A 216 14.21 -23.20 10.96
C ARG A 216 14.35 -24.08 12.20
N ILE A 217 13.27 -24.68 12.66
CA ILE A 217 13.21 -25.53 13.85
C ILE A 217 13.04 -26.99 13.45
N ILE A 218 12.17 -27.27 12.48
CA ILE A 218 11.90 -28.61 11.96
C ILE A 218 12.28 -28.65 10.49
N ASP A 219 13.17 -29.56 10.11
CA ASP A 219 13.59 -29.72 8.72
C ASP A 219 12.43 -30.26 7.85
N ASN A 220 12.27 -29.70 6.65
CA ASN A 220 11.29 -30.10 5.63
C ASN A 220 9.84 -30.24 6.15
N PRO A 221 9.27 -29.23 6.81
CA PRO A 221 7.91 -29.31 7.30
C PRO A 221 6.94 -29.32 6.12
N GLN A 222 5.87 -30.10 6.24
CA GLN A 222 4.85 -30.20 5.20
C GLN A 222 4.14 -28.86 4.99
N GLN A 223 3.79 -28.55 3.75
CA GLN A 223 2.95 -27.41 3.43
C GLN A 223 1.50 -27.70 3.82
N ILE A 224 0.83 -26.74 4.46
CA ILE A 224 -0.60 -26.80 4.71
C ILE A 224 -1.31 -26.63 3.35
N PRO A 225 -2.15 -27.59 2.94
CA PRO A 225 -2.89 -27.48 1.68
C PRO A 225 -3.90 -26.32 1.75
N VAL A 226 -4.10 -25.66 0.61
CA VAL A 226 -5.05 -24.54 0.41
C VAL A 226 -6.16 -24.99 -0.52
#